data_AF-A0A5C6ELU2-F1
#
_entry.id   AF-A0A5C6ELU2-F1
#
_cell.length_a   1.000
_cell.length_b   1.000
_cell.length_c   1.000
_cell.angle_alpha   90.00
_cell.angle_beta   90.00
_cell.angle_gamma   90.00
#
_symmetry.space_group_name_H-M   'P 1'
#
loop_
_entity.id
_entity.type
_entity.pdbx_description
1 polymer ?
#
loop_
_entity_poly.entity_id
_entity_poly.type
_entity_poly.pdbx_seq_one_letter_code
_entity_poly.pdbx_strand_id
1 'polypeptide(L)'
;MTRHRTSILLFALLMSSASIARAEQFELFDITFTFTKDDADNSKPSQSHYYVKGAMLNAERPKDWTVPVDYRNGTVHVRLEVLEKPKGGEPTTWSVCDIPNKR
;
A
#
# COMPACT_ATOMS: atom_id res chain seq x y z
N MET A 1 14.57 -23.37 47.53
CA MET A 1 15.34 -22.54 46.56
C MET A 1 15.09 -22.90 45.08
N THR A 2 14.58 -24.09 44.75
CA THR A 2 14.37 -24.55 43.36
C THR A 2 13.14 -23.94 42.67
N ARG A 3 12.04 -23.70 43.40
CA ARG A 3 10.76 -23.22 42.82
C ARG A 3 10.84 -21.83 42.18
N HIS A 4 11.63 -20.91 42.73
CA HIS A 4 11.80 -19.55 42.19
C HIS A 4 12.61 -19.53 40.88
N ARG A 5 13.56 -20.45 40.72
CA ARG A 5 14.41 -20.54 39.52
C ARG A 5 13.61 -20.98 38.29
N THR A 6 12.70 -21.93 38.47
CA THR A 6 11.83 -22.42 37.40
C THR A 6 10.83 -21.35 36.95
N SER A 7 10.26 -20.57 37.89
CA SER A 7 9.36 -19.46 37.55
C SER A 7 10.07 -18.33 36.79
N ILE A 8 11.31 -17.99 37.14
CA ILE A 8 12.09 -16.95 36.43
C ILE A 8 12.42 -17.40 35.00
N LEU A 9 12.79 -18.67 34.81
CA LEU A 9 13.07 -19.24 33.49
C LEU A 9 11.83 -19.27 32.58
N LEU A 10 10.67 -19.65 33.13
CA LEU A 10 9.40 -19.64 32.39
C LEU A 10 8.97 -18.22 32.00
N PHE A 11 9.16 -17.25 32.89
CA PHE A 11 8.86 -15.84 32.62
C PHE A 11 9.77 -15.26 31.52
N ALA A 12 11.08 -15.57 31.57
CA ALA A 12 12.03 -15.16 30.54
C ALA A 12 11.73 -15.80 29.17
N LEU A 13 11.28 -17.06 29.14
CA LEU A 13 10.90 -17.77 27.92
C LEU A 13 9.59 -17.24 27.31
N LEU A 14 8.62 -16.84 28.14
CA LEU A 14 7.40 -16.16 27.70
C LEU A 14 7.71 -14.79 27.09
N MET A 15 8.59 -14.00 27.72
CA MET A 15 9.00 -12.68 27.22
C MET A 15 9.78 -12.73 25.90
N SER A 16 10.54 -13.80 25.64
CA SER A 16 11.27 -13.97 24.37
C SER A 16 10.40 -14.56 23.24
N SER A 17 9.24 -15.14 23.56
CA SER A 17 8.26 -15.66 22.61
C SER A 17 7.25 -14.62 22.11
N ALA A 18 7.32 -13.38 22.62
CA ALA A 18 6.70 -12.23 21.99
C ALA A 18 7.47 -11.87 20.71
N SER A 19 7.40 -12.77 19.73
CA SER A 19 7.68 -12.47 18.33
C SER A 19 7.02 -11.13 18.02
N ILE A 20 7.77 -10.21 17.43
CA ILE A 20 7.21 -8.92 16.99
C ILE A 20 6.12 -9.26 15.97
N ALA A 21 4.87 -9.36 16.42
CA ALA A 21 3.73 -9.52 15.56
C ALA A 21 3.59 -8.20 14.81
N ARG A 22 4.30 -8.08 13.69
CA ARG A 22 4.23 -6.94 12.80
C ARG A 22 2.98 -7.08 11.96
N ALA A 23 1.84 -6.74 12.56
CA ALA A 23 0.65 -6.36 11.79
C ALA A 23 0.85 -4.93 11.27
N GLU A 24 1.94 -4.73 10.53
CA GLU A 24 2.24 -3.45 9.92
C GLU A 24 1.38 -3.34 8.65
N GLN A 25 0.69 -2.21 8.52
CA GLN A 25 0.09 -1.75 7.28
C GLN A 25 0.81 -0.47 6.91
N PHE A 26 0.94 -0.19 5.62
CA PHE A 26 1.47 1.08 5.17
C PHE A 26 0.60 1.61 4.03
N GLU A 27 0.55 2.93 3.93
CA GLU A 27 -0.08 3.61 2.82
C GLU A 27 0.91 3.69 1.66
N LEU A 28 0.52 3.20 0.48
CA LEU A 28 1.37 3.32 -0.71
C LEU A 28 1.27 4.73 -1.33
N PHE A 29 0.06 5.27 -1.40
CA PHE A 29 -0.24 6.64 -1.79
C PHE A 29 -1.64 7.02 -1.27
N ASP A 30 -1.80 8.29 -0.91
CA ASP A 30 -3.09 8.96 -0.76
C ASP A 30 -3.02 10.25 -1.57
N ILE A 31 -3.84 10.32 -2.61
CA ILE A 31 -3.83 11.45 -3.54
C ILE A 31 -5.24 11.84 -3.95
N THR A 32 -5.42 13.14 -4.12
CA THR A 32 -6.55 13.70 -4.86
C THR A 32 -6.00 14.35 -6.12
N PHE A 33 -6.61 14.07 -7.26
CA PHE A 33 -6.20 14.64 -8.54
C PHE A 33 -7.41 15.02 -9.38
N THR A 34 -7.23 16.03 -10.23
CA THR A 34 -8.17 16.36 -11.29
C THR A 34 -7.72 15.65 -12.55
N PHE A 35 -8.66 14.95 -13.22
CA PHE A 35 -8.42 14.30 -14.50
C PHE A 35 -9.29 14.94 -15.57
N THR A 36 -8.66 15.62 -16.52
CA THR A 36 -9.36 16.37 -17.58
C THR A 36 -9.47 15.57 -18.86
N LYS A 37 -10.26 16.08 -19.82
CA LYS A 37 -10.29 15.51 -21.17
C LYS A 37 -8.92 15.61 -21.86
N ASP A 38 -8.18 16.69 -21.63
CA ASP A 38 -6.84 16.83 -22.20
C ASP A 38 -5.89 15.74 -21.66
N ASP A 39 -5.98 15.45 -20.36
CA ASP A 39 -5.23 14.33 -19.76
C ASP A 39 -5.65 12.99 -20.38
N ALA A 40 -6.94 12.76 -20.56
CA ALA A 40 -7.44 11.54 -21.19
C ALA A 40 -6.86 11.36 -22.60
N ASP A 41 -6.82 12.44 -23.39
CA ASP A 41 -6.41 12.41 -24.79
C ASP A 41 -4.87 12.41 -24.95
N ASN A 42 -4.11 12.94 -23.99
CA ASN A 42 -2.68 13.22 -24.17
C ASN A 42 -1.73 12.53 -23.16
N SER A 43 -2.24 11.90 -22.10
CA SER A 43 -1.41 11.26 -21.07
C SER A 43 -0.41 10.24 -21.63
N LYS A 44 0.73 10.13 -20.94
CA LYS A 44 1.81 9.19 -21.25
C LYS A 44 2.15 8.34 -20.01
N PRO A 45 2.54 7.05 -20.20
CA PRO A 45 2.77 6.36 -21.47
C PRO A 45 1.50 5.97 -22.25
N SER A 46 0.33 5.93 -21.61
CA SER A 46 -0.94 5.61 -22.26
C SER A 46 -1.99 6.69 -22.02
N GLN A 47 -2.87 6.87 -23.00
CA GLN A 47 -4.08 7.68 -22.89
C GLN A 47 -5.01 7.14 -21.80
N SER A 48 -5.87 8.00 -21.26
CA SER A 48 -6.88 7.69 -20.24
C SER A 48 -6.35 7.11 -18.91
N HIS A 49 -5.05 7.25 -18.63
CA HIS A 49 -4.43 6.76 -17.41
C HIS A 49 -3.77 7.88 -16.61
N TYR A 50 -4.08 7.95 -15.33
CA TYR A 50 -3.34 8.74 -14.36
C TYR A 50 -2.30 7.86 -13.65
N TYR A 51 -1.03 8.23 -13.70
CA TYR A 51 0.07 7.43 -13.15
C TYR A 51 0.59 8.01 -11.83
N VAL A 52 0.38 7.31 -10.72
CA VAL A 52 0.99 7.61 -9.43
C VAL A 52 2.39 7.00 -9.38
N LYS A 53 3.43 7.84 -9.39
CA LYS A 53 4.83 7.37 -9.48
C LYS A 53 5.81 8.28 -8.77
N GLY A 54 7.02 7.76 -8.55
CA GLY A 54 8.15 8.55 -8.04
C GLY A 54 7.85 9.18 -6.69
N ALA A 55 7.91 10.51 -6.63
CA ALA A 55 7.69 11.29 -5.41
C ALA A 55 6.24 11.30 -4.92
N MET A 56 5.28 10.86 -5.75
CA MET A 56 3.86 10.74 -5.34
C MET A 56 3.58 9.49 -4.52
N LEU A 57 4.52 8.54 -4.51
CA LEU A 57 4.44 7.36 -3.67
C LEU A 57 5.02 7.69 -2.29
N ASN A 58 4.40 7.18 -1.23
CA ASN A 58 4.83 7.38 0.15
C ASN A 58 6.33 7.09 0.30
N ALA A 59 7.11 8.09 0.74
CA ALA A 59 8.56 7.97 0.90
C ALA A 59 8.96 6.97 2.01
N GLU A 60 8.06 6.74 2.97
CA GLU A 60 8.24 5.80 4.08
C GLU A 60 7.87 4.36 3.71
N ARG A 61 7.36 4.13 2.49
CA ARG A 61 7.01 2.78 2.03
C ARG A 61 8.23 1.84 2.11
N PRO A 62 8.02 0.55 2.41
CA PRO A 62 9.10 -0.44 2.40
C PRO A 62 9.83 -0.45 1.05
N LYS A 63 11.17 -0.45 1.10
CA LYS A 63 12.01 -0.60 -0.10
C LYS A 63 12.06 -2.06 -0.56
N ASP A 64 12.00 -2.99 0.38
CA ASP A 64 11.80 -4.41 0.16
C ASP A 64 10.44 -4.80 0.75
N TRP A 65 9.59 -5.43 -0.07
CA TRP A 65 8.23 -5.81 0.31
C TRP A 65 8.15 -7.23 0.84
N THR A 66 9.29 -7.93 0.99
CA THR A 66 9.35 -9.32 1.48
C THR A 66 9.92 -9.43 2.88
N VAL A 67 10.58 -8.38 3.38
CA VAL A 67 11.18 -8.33 4.72
C VAL A 67 11.02 -6.96 5.38
N PRO A 68 10.86 -6.88 6.71
CA PRO A 68 10.68 -7.98 7.67
C PRO A 68 9.26 -8.57 7.67
N VAL A 69 8.35 -7.96 6.90
CA VAL A 69 6.97 -8.43 6.67
C VAL A 69 6.82 -8.70 5.17
N ASP A 70 6.19 -9.82 4.82
CA ASP A 70 5.90 -10.17 3.43
C ASP A 70 4.60 -9.49 2.96
N TYR A 71 4.72 -8.23 2.58
CA TYR A 71 3.66 -7.46 1.92
C TYR A 71 3.37 -7.96 0.51
N ARG A 72 4.35 -8.61 -0.14
CA ARG A 72 4.21 -9.09 -1.53
C ARG A 72 3.14 -10.18 -1.65
N ASN A 73 2.99 -11.02 -0.63
CA ASN A 73 1.93 -12.02 -0.55
C ASN A 73 0.76 -11.56 0.34
N GLY A 74 0.66 -10.25 0.62
CA GLY A 74 -0.38 -9.65 1.43
C GLY A 74 -1.65 -9.27 0.65
N THR A 75 -2.46 -8.39 1.24
CA THR A 75 -3.68 -7.84 0.63
C THR A 75 -3.51 -6.34 0.42
N VAL A 76 -4.00 -5.84 -0.72
CA VAL A 76 -4.09 -4.40 -1.00
C VAL A 76 -5.52 -3.94 -0.80
N HIS A 77 -5.69 -2.89 -0.01
CA HIS A 77 -6.97 -2.20 0.14
C HIS A 77 -6.95 -0.91 -0.68
N VAL A 78 -7.92 -0.76 -1.58
CA VAL A 78 -8.06 0.42 -2.43
C VAL A 78 -9.38 1.10 -2.12
N ARG A 79 -9.32 2.41 -1.88
CA ARG A 79 -10.50 3.26 -1.78
C ARG A 79 -10.40 4.33 -2.86
N LEU A 80 -11.43 4.40 -3.71
CA LEU A 80 -11.52 5.40 -4.77
C LEU A 80 -12.84 6.14 -4.62
N GLU A 81 -12.76 7.46 -4.74
CA GLU A 81 -13.92 8.34 -4.71
C GLU A 81 -13.90 9.26 -5.93
N VAL A 82 -15.07 9.40 -6.57
CA VAL A 82 -15.28 10.43 -7.59
C VAL A 82 -15.94 11.61 -6.91
N LEU A 83 -15.16 12.66 -6.65
CA LEU A 83 -15.64 13.88 -5.97
C LEU A 83 -16.44 14.78 -6.90
N GLU A 84 -16.03 14.87 -8.17
CA GLU A 84 -16.68 15.69 -9.18
C GLU A 84 -16.66 14.96 -10.54
N LYS A 85 -17.79 14.99 -11.26
CA LYS A 85 -17.85 14.44 -12.61
C LYS A 85 -17.27 15.47 -13.60
N PRO A 86 -16.37 15.06 -14.52
CA PRO A 86 -15.90 15.97 -15.57
C PRO A 86 -17.05 16.48 -16.44
N LYS A 87 -16.94 17.74 -16.88
CA LYS A 87 -17.92 18.35 -17.79
C LYS A 87 -17.97 17.56 -19.11
N GLY A 88 -19.17 17.37 -19.65
CA GLY A 88 -19.38 16.67 -20.92
C GLY A 88 -20.49 15.61 -20.83
N GLY A 89 -20.86 15.06 -22.00
CA GLY A 89 -21.89 14.02 -22.13
C GLY A 89 -21.35 12.59 -22.18
N GLU A 90 -20.02 12.42 -22.19
CA GLU A 90 -19.40 11.11 -22.38
C GLU A 90 -19.63 10.17 -21.19
N PRO A 91 -19.77 8.85 -21.42
CA PRO A 91 -19.73 7.87 -20.35
C PRO A 91 -18.42 7.97 -19.56
N THR A 92 -18.52 8.01 -18.24
CA THR A 92 -17.35 8.06 -17.35
C THR A 92 -17.22 6.72 -16.65
N THR A 93 -16.14 6.00 -16.96
CA THR A 93 -15.79 4.74 -16.31
C THR A 93 -14.43 4.92 -15.67
N TRP A 94 -14.23 4.32 -14.50
CA TRP A 94 -12.95 4.29 -13.82
C TRP A 94 -12.58 2.85 -13.51
N SER A 95 -11.29 2.54 -13.61
CA SER A 95 -10.72 1.26 -13.21
C SER A 95 -9.36 1.52 -12.56
N VAL A 96 -9.01 0.69 -11.57
CA VAL A 96 -7.68 0.71 -10.95
C VAL A 96 -6.89 -0.45 -11.53
N CYS A 97 -5.73 -0.14 -12.10
CA CYS A 97 -4.83 -1.10 -12.70
C CYS A 97 -3.54 -1.16 -11.89
N ASP A 98 -3.20 -2.33 -11.35
CA ASP A 98 -1.85 -2.61 -10.89
C ASP A 98 -1.03 -3.18 -12.06
N ILE A 99 0.09 -2.53 -12.37
CA ILE A 99 1.01 -2.98 -13.41
C ILE A 99 2.28 -3.47 -12.71
N PRO A 100 2.45 -4.79 -12.51
CA PRO A 100 3.65 -5.30 -11.88
C PRO A 100 4.87 -4.95 -12.73
N ASN A 101 5.91 -4.39 -12.09
CA ASN A 101 7.19 -4.19 -12.76
C ASN A 101 7.69 -5.54 -13.30
N LYS A 102 8.08 -5.56 -14.58
CA LYS A 102 8.75 -6.72 -15.16
C LYS A 102 10.03 -6.96 -14.36
N ARG A 103 10.19 -8.18 -13.83
CA ARG A 103 11.47 -8.66 -13.31
C ARG A 103 12.43 -8.93 -14.46
#